data_AF-A0A8D8GSG8-F1
#
_entry.id   AF-A0A8D8GSG8-F1
#
_cell.length_a   1.000
_cell.length_b   1.000
_cell.length_c   1.000
_cell.angle_alpha   90.00
_cell.angle_beta   90.00
_cell.angle_gamma   90.00
#
_symmetry.space_group_name_H-M   'P 1'
#
loop_
_entity.id
_entity.type
_entity.pdbx_description
1 polymer ?
#
loop_
_entity_poly.entity_id
_entity_poly.type
_entity_poly.pdbx_seq_one_letter_code
_entity_poly.pdbx_strand_id
1 'polypeptide(L)'
;DVLVSDGGPPFNSHYFTSFLSRQGIKVMKSPPYNPQSNGQAERLVRTTKDVLKKFLIDPELDNIDLEDQINLFLMNFRNNIPTSTGQLPSEKVFSYKPKTMLDLLNPKSNYKNYLSVQHASDDKVQVPTVSNKKSSDELDNLTAGDTVWYKNNNKSISKKWILVTFLKKFSLNTFQVS
;
A
#
# COMPACT_ATOMS: atom_id res chain seq x y z
N ASP A 1 15.64 -0.46 -3.75
CA ASP A 1 14.24 -0.08 -3.46
C ASP A 1 13.35 -0.12 -4.68
N VAL A 2 12.04 -0.29 -4.45
CA VAL A 2 11.02 -0.35 -5.50
C VAL A 2 9.87 0.59 -5.13
N LEU A 3 9.48 1.46 -6.06
CA LEU A 3 8.28 2.28 -5.95
C LEU A 3 7.17 1.64 -6.77
N VAL A 4 6.03 1.35 -6.14
CA VAL A 4 4.80 0.95 -6.82
C VAL A 4 3.89 2.15 -6.94
N SER A 5 3.46 2.48 -8.17
CA SER A 5 2.58 3.62 -8.43
C SER A 5 1.54 3.27 -9.49
N ASP A 6 0.41 3.97 -9.48
CA ASP A 6 -0.48 3.94 -10.63
C ASP A 6 0.19 4.64 -11.82
N GLY A 7 -0.13 4.23 -13.05
CA GLY A 7 0.45 4.83 -14.25
C GLY A 7 0.00 6.27 -14.51
N GLY A 8 -0.40 7.02 -13.48
CA GLY A 8 -0.92 8.36 -13.58
C GLY A 8 0.07 9.35 -14.20
N PRO A 9 -0.42 10.45 -14.81
CA PRO A 9 0.42 11.47 -15.44
C PRO A 9 1.61 11.97 -14.59
N PRO A 10 1.46 12.25 -13.27
CA PRO A 10 2.58 12.75 -12.48
C PRO A 10 3.71 11.71 -12.30
N PHE A 11 3.34 10.43 -12.15
CA PHE A 11 4.28 9.33 -11.92
C PHE A 11 4.83 8.69 -13.20
N ASN A 12 4.28 9.07 -14.37
CA ASN A 12 4.74 8.61 -15.68
C ASN A 12 5.64 9.63 -16.41
N SER A 13 5.95 10.76 -15.79
CA SER A 13 6.82 11.76 -16.42
C SER A 13 8.25 11.23 -16.60
N HIS A 14 8.88 11.60 -17.73
CA HIS A 14 10.27 11.23 -18.00
C HIS A 14 11.20 11.76 -16.91
N TYR A 15 10.97 12.98 -16.45
CA TYR A 15 11.75 13.60 -15.37
C TYR A 15 11.70 12.77 -14.08
N PHE A 16 10.50 12.36 -13.64
CA PHE A 16 10.33 11.57 -12.42
C PHE A 16 10.99 10.18 -12.53
N THR A 17 10.84 9.52 -13.68
CA THR A 17 11.43 8.19 -13.91
C THR A 17 12.96 8.27 -13.94
N SER A 18 13.52 9.29 -14.60
CA SER A 18 14.96 9.54 -14.64
C SER A 18 15.54 9.88 -13.28
N PHE A 19 14.81 10.68 -12.47
CA PHE A 19 15.20 10.97 -11.09
C PHE A 19 15.28 9.69 -10.25
N LEU A 20 14.24 8.84 -10.26
CA LEU A 20 14.22 7.60 -9.48
C LEU A 20 15.30 6.61 -9.95
N SER A 21 15.53 6.51 -11.26
CA SER A 21 16.61 5.67 -11.79
C SER A 21 18.00 6.14 -11.31
N ARG A 22 18.24 7.45 -11.20
CA ARG A 22 19.50 8.00 -10.66
C ARG A 22 19.69 7.69 -9.18
N GLN A 23 18.59 7.60 -8.42
CA GLN A 23 18.59 7.20 -7.02
C GLN A 23 18.61 5.67 -6.83
N GLY A 24 18.69 4.87 -7.90
CA GLY A 24 18.68 3.41 -7.82
C GLY A 24 17.32 2.80 -7.45
N ILE A 25 16.23 3.58 -7.57
CA ILE A 25 14.87 3.14 -7.24
C ILE A 25 14.20 2.63 -8.52
N LYS A 26 13.73 1.38 -8.50
CA LYS A 26 12.98 0.78 -9.61
C LYS A 26 11.52 1.19 -9.54
N VAL A 27 10.95 1.67 -10.64
CA VAL A 27 9.51 2.02 -10.73
C VAL A 27 8.73 0.84 -11.28
N MET A 28 7.81 0.30 -10.49
CA MET A 28 6.82 -0.68 -10.92
C MET A 28 5.47 0.00 -11.08
N LYS A 29 4.93 -0.05 -12.29
CA LYS A 29 3.61 0.51 -12.59
C LYS A 29 2.55 -0.56 -12.36
N SER A 30 1.52 -0.24 -11.61
CA SER A 30 0.36 -1.14 -11.48
C SER A 30 -0.32 -1.31 -12.84
N PRO A 31 -0.84 -2.50 -13.16
CA PRO A 31 -1.61 -2.71 -14.37
C PRO A 31 -2.79 -1.75 -14.44
N PRO A 32 -3.17 -1.27 -15.63
CA PRO A 32 -4.36 -0.44 -15.77
C PRO A 32 -5.58 -1.17 -15.22
N TYR A 33 -6.40 -0.45 -14.45
CA TYR A 33 -7.60 -0.97 -13.78
C TYR A 33 -7.38 -2.06 -12.73
N ASN A 34 -6.18 -2.14 -12.13
CA ASN A 34 -5.94 -2.96 -10.93
C ASN A 34 -5.80 -2.08 -9.67
N PRO A 35 -6.91 -1.53 -9.12
CA PRO A 35 -6.87 -0.69 -7.92
C PRO A 35 -6.33 -1.45 -6.70
N GLN A 36 -6.45 -2.79 -6.69
CA GLN A 36 -5.93 -3.60 -5.59
C GLN A 36 -4.40 -3.48 -5.44
N SER A 37 -3.66 -3.32 -6.54
CA SER A 37 -2.20 -3.13 -6.49
C SER A 37 -1.76 -1.84 -5.80
N ASN A 38 -2.60 -0.80 -5.79
CA ASN A 38 -2.36 0.44 -5.05
C ASN A 38 -3.29 0.60 -3.83
N GLY A 39 -3.96 -0.49 -3.44
CA GLY A 39 -5.05 -0.44 -2.47
C GLY A 39 -4.61 0.01 -1.07
N GLN A 40 -3.35 -0.19 -0.70
CA GLN A 40 -2.82 0.29 0.58
C GLN A 40 -2.65 1.81 0.61
N ALA A 41 -2.16 2.41 -0.49
CA ALA A 41 -2.08 3.87 -0.61
C ALA A 41 -3.50 4.47 -0.62
N GLU A 42 -4.42 3.88 -1.37
CA GLU A 42 -5.82 4.33 -1.41
C GLU A 42 -6.51 4.25 -0.04
N ARG A 43 -6.30 3.15 0.69
CA ARG A 43 -6.81 2.98 2.06
C ARG A 43 -6.25 4.06 2.99
N LEU A 44 -4.94 4.33 2.93
CA LEU A 44 -4.32 5.37 3.73
C LEU A 44 -4.88 6.75 3.42
N VAL A 45 -5.05 7.09 2.14
CA VAL A 45 -5.66 8.38 1.72
C VAL A 45 -7.08 8.50 2.25
N ARG A 46 -7.87 7.42 2.19
CA ARG A 46 -9.22 7.41 2.76
C ARG A 46 -9.20 7.66 4.26
N THR A 47 -8.39 6.92 5.01
CA THR A 47 -8.24 7.10 6.46
C THR A 47 -7.80 8.52 6.82
N THR A 48 -6.85 9.08 6.06
CA THR A 48 -6.38 10.46 6.25
C THR A 48 -7.54 11.46 6.11
N LYS A 49 -8.32 11.34 5.03
CA LYS A 49 -9.49 12.21 4.79
C LYS A 49 -10.54 12.07 5.89
N ASP A 50 -10.79 10.85 6.36
CA ASP A 50 -11.78 10.59 7.40
C ASP A 50 -11.34 11.17 8.76
N VAL A 51 -10.04 11.19 9.07
CA VAL A 51 -9.51 11.84 10.27
C VAL A 51 -9.55 13.36 10.15
N LEU A 52 -9.12 13.92 9.02
CA LEU A 52 -9.18 15.38 8.80
C LEU A 52 -10.61 15.92 8.90
N LYS A 53 -11.60 15.18 8.38
CA LYS A 53 -13.02 15.54 8.57
C LYS A 53 -13.43 15.58 10.03
N LYS A 54 -12.89 14.69 10.87
CA LYS A 54 -13.20 14.70 12.31
C LYS A 54 -12.59 15.91 13.02
N PHE A 55 -11.38 16.31 12.63
CA PHE A 55 -10.75 17.53 13.17
C PHE A 55 -11.55 18.79 12.84
N LEU A 56 -12.15 18.86 11.64
CA LEU A 56 -13.03 19.97 11.24
C LEU A 56 -14.39 19.98 11.97
N ILE A 57 -14.82 18.87 12.58
CA ILE A 57 -16.09 18.80 13.33
C ILE A 57 -15.85 19.16 14.80
N ASP A 58 -14.63 19.01 15.30
CA ASP A 58 -14.28 19.23 16.69
C ASP A 58 -13.98 20.72 16.93
N PRO A 59 -14.80 21.45 17.72
CA PRO A 59 -14.63 22.90 17.94
C PRO A 59 -13.29 23.26 18.59
N GLU A 60 -12.67 22.34 19.34
CA GLU A 60 -11.36 22.57 19.96
C GLU A 60 -10.20 22.49 18.98
N LEU A 61 -10.38 21.77 17.86
CA LEU A 61 -9.34 21.50 16.87
C LEU A 61 -9.54 22.29 15.55
N ASP A 62 -10.66 23.02 15.44
CA ASP A 62 -11.01 23.85 14.27
C ASP A 62 -10.03 25.03 14.05
N ASN A 63 -9.40 25.52 15.13
CA ASN A 63 -8.43 26.64 15.07
C ASN A 63 -6.98 26.20 14.76
N ILE A 64 -6.74 24.91 14.51
CA ILE A 64 -5.40 24.38 14.25
C ILE A 64 -5.11 24.45 12.75
N ASP A 65 -3.90 24.86 12.38
CA ASP A 65 -3.49 24.90 10.98
C ASP A 65 -3.49 23.49 10.35
N LEU A 66 -3.75 23.44 9.04
CA LEU A 66 -3.89 22.18 8.31
C LEU A 66 -2.60 21.36 8.36
N GLU A 67 -1.43 22.01 8.36
CA GLU A 67 -0.14 21.33 8.49
C GLU A 67 -0.02 20.63 9.86
N ASP A 68 -0.42 21.29 10.93
CA ASP A 68 -0.42 20.72 12.28
C ASP A 68 -1.41 19.56 12.42
N GLN A 69 -2.60 19.68 11.81
CA GLN A 69 -3.57 18.57 11.75
C GLN A 69 -3.00 17.34 11.03
N ILE A 70 -2.28 17.55 9.92
CA ILE A 70 -1.60 16.47 9.20
C ILE A 70 -0.48 15.86 10.05
N ASN A 71 0.33 16.69 10.71
CA ASN A 71 1.40 16.22 11.59
C ASN A 71 0.86 15.39 12.76
N LEU A 72 -0.22 15.84 13.39
CA LEU A 72 -0.94 15.11 14.44
C LEU A 72 -1.48 13.77 13.91
N PHE A 73 -2.10 13.77 12.72
CA PHE A 73 -2.54 12.53 12.08
C PHE A 73 -1.37 11.56 11.84
N LEU A 74 -0.27 12.04 11.25
CA LEU A 74 0.89 11.21 10.94
C LEU A 74 1.53 10.63 12.20
N MET A 75 1.64 11.43 13.26
CA MET A 75 2.16 10.97 14.55
C MET A 75 1.28 9.86 15.13
N ASN A 76 -0.04 10.06 15.15
CA ASN A 76 -0.97 9.06 15.66
C ASN A 76 -1.01 7.80 14.81
N PHE A 77 -1.05 7.94 13.49
CA PHE A 77 -1.09 6.81 12.56
C PHE A 77 0.16 5.94 12.67
N ARG A 78 1.35 6.56 12.77
CA ARG A 78 2.62 5.83 12.92
C ARG A 78 2.75 5.13 14.27
N ASN A 79 2.02 5.60 15.28
CA ASN A 79 2.09 5.10 16.67
C ASN A 79 0.86 4.31 17.11
N ASN A 80 -0.01 3.93 16.17
CA ASN A 80 -1.15 3.08 16.44
C ASN A 80 -0.91 1.69 15.84
N ILE A 81 -1.31 0.63 16.55
CA ILE A 81 -1.13 -0.75 16.09
C ILE A 81 -2.24 -1.08 15.08
N PRO A 82 -1.91 -1.33 13.79
CA PRO A 82 -2.89 -1.80 12.84
C PRO A 82 -3.32 -3.22 13.22
N THR A 83 -4.63 -3.48 13.21
CA THR A 83 -5.26 -4.75 13.63
C THR A 83 -4.64 -6.00 12.98
N SER A 84 -4.08 -5.87 11.78
CA SER A 84 -3.50 -6.99 11.01
C SER A 84 -2.07 -7.36 11.40
N THR A 85 -1.30 -6.45 12.01
CA THR A 85 0.16 -6.59 12.12
C THR A 85 0.63 -6.75 13.56
N GLY A 86 -0.14 -6.27 14.54
CA GLY A 86 0.22 -6.39 15.96
C GLY A 86 1.44 -5.56 16.41
N GLN A 87 2.10 -4.86 15.48
CA GLN A 87 3.26 -4.00 15.70
C GLN A 87 2.97 -2.58 15.18
N LEU A 88 3.65 -1.58 15.74
CA LEU A 88 3.51 -0.19 15.31
C LEU A 88 4.26 0.05 13.99
N PRO A 89 3.74 0.89 13.07
CA PRO A 89 4.47 1.28 11.87
C PRO A 89 5.81 1.96 12.19
N SER A 90 5.87 2.81 13.21
CA SER A 90 7.12 3.44 13.66
C SER A 90 8.13 2.42 14.19
N GLU A 91 7.66 1.41 14.93
CA GLU A 91 8.48 0.31 15.42
C GLU A 91 9.03 -0.54 14.26
N LYS A 92 8.24 -0.80 13.22
CA LYS A 92 8.73 -1.51 12.02
C LYS A 92 9.79 -0.76 11.24
N VAL A 93 9.68 0.57 11.17
CA VAL A 93 10.62 1.39 10.37
C VAL A 93 11.88 1.70 11.17
N PHE A 94 11.76 1.99 12.46
CA PHE A 94 12.85 2.53 13.27
C PHE A 94 13.33 1.57 14.37
N SER A 95 12.67 0.43 14.55
CA SER A 95 12.96 -0.54 15.63
C SER A 95 12.88 0.05 17.04
N TYR A 96 12.21 1.19 17.20
CA TYR A 96 11.92 1.79 18.51
C TYR A 96 10.50 2.35 18.55
N LYS A 97 9.88 2.30 19.72
CA LYS A 97 8.60 2.94 19.99
C LYS A 97 8.82 4.39 20.42
N PRO A 98 8.31 5.41 19.70
CA PRO A 98 8.39 6.78 20.16
C PRO A 98 7.47 6.99 21.38
N LYS A 99 7.91 7.84 22.30
CA LYS A 99 7.20 8.13 23.53
C LYS A 99 5.95 8.96 23.24
N THR A 100 4.80 8.50 23.72
CA THR A 100 3.51 9.17 23.58
C THR A 100 2.99 9.67 24.92
N MET A 101 1.98 10.56 24.92
CA MET A 101 1.32 11.00 26.16
C MET A 101 0.68 9.83 26.92
N LEU A 102 0.21 8.79 26.21
CA LEU A 102 -0.35 7.59 26.86
C LEU A 102 0.70 6.82 27.66
N ASP A 103 1.98 6.84 27.25
CA ASP A 103 3.05 6.19 28.00
C ASP A 103 3.34 6.93 29.33
N LEU A 104 2.97 8.21 29.45
CA LEU A 104 3.08 8.97 30.70
C LEU A 104 2.02 8.57 31.73
N LEU A 105 0.89 8.01 31.29
CA LEU A 105 -0.21 7.60 32.17
C LEU A 105 0.11 6.32 32.95
N ASN A 106 1.09 5.52 32.50
CA ASN A 106 1.52 4.31 33.19
C ASN A 106 2.96 4.44 33.73
N PRO A 107 3.14 4.87 34.99
CA PRO A 107 4.45 5.08 35.60
C PRO A 107 5.28 3.79 35.78
N LYS A 108 4.68 2.61 35.59
CA LYS A 108 5.36 1.31 35.70
C LYS A 108 5.89 0.79 34.37
N SER A 109 5.54 1.40 33.24
CA SER A 109 6.11 1.01 31.95
C SER A 109 7.48 1.68 31.79
N ASN A 110 8.54 0.93 32.07
CA ASN A 110 9.90 1.40 31.80
C ASN A 110 10.06 1.50 30.29
N TYR A 111 9.92 2.71 29.75
CA TYR A 111 10.17 3.01 28.34
C TYR A 111 11.54 2.46 27.90
N LYS A 112 12.54 2.45 28.78
CA LYS A 112 13.87 1.90 28.46
C LYS A 112 13.85 0.40 28.13
N ASN A 113 12.85 -0.35 28.57
CA ASN A 113 12.73 -1.77 28.28
C ASN A 113 12.36 -2.06 26.81
N TYR A 114 11.70 -1.14 26.09
CA TYR A 114 11.45 -1.35 24.66
C TYR A 114 12.72 -1.17 23.81
N LEU A 115 13.73 -0.44 24.30
CA LEU A 115 15.01 -0.26 23.60
C LEU A 115 15.91 -1.51 23.71
N SER A 116 15.70 -2.33 24.74
CA SER A 116 16.51 -3.53 25.01
C SER A 116 15.90 -4.82 24.49
N VAL A 117 14.62 -4.82 24.11
CA VAL A 117 13.99 -5.96 23.42
C VAL A 117 14.49 -5.95 21.99
N GLN A 118 15.49 -6.79 21.69
CA GLN A 118 15.79 -7.13 20.31
C GLN A 118 14.57 -7.82 19.74
N HIS A 119 13.83 -7.12 18.88
CA HIS A 119 12.76 -7.72 18.11
C HIS A 119 13.37 -8.86 17.28
N ALA A 120 12.98 -10.09 17.62
CA ALA A 120 13.38 -11.27 16.87
C ALA A 120 13.10 -11.03 15.38
N SER A 121 14.08 -11.38 14.56
CA SER A 121 14.10 -11.23 13.11
C SER A 121 12.73 -11.49 12.44
N ASP A 122 12.43 -10.66 11.45
CA ASP A 122 11.22 -10.49 10.63
C ASP A 122 10.66 -11.74 9.89
N ASP A 123 10.82 -12.96 10.42
CA ASP A 123 10.32 -14.19 9.77
C ASP A 123 8.87 -14.53 10.10
N LYS A 124 8.17 -13.70 10.89
CA LYS A 124 6.77 -13.92 11.29
C LYS A 124 5.82 -12.80 10.90
N VAL A 125 6.04 -12.14 9.76
CA VAL A 125 4.89 -11.54 9.07
C VAL A 125 3.98 -12.71 8.71
N GLN A 126 2.84 -12.84 9.38
CA GLN A 126 1.73 -13.63 8.87
C GLN A 126 1.28 -12.92 7.58
N VAL A 127 2.00 -13.18 6.49
CA VAL A 127 1.42 -13.07 5.16
C VAL A 127 0.17 -13.92 5.29
N PRO A 128 -1.05 -13.40 5.09
CA PRO A 128 -2.19 -14.28 5.00
C PRO A 128 -1.80 -15.29 3.93
N THR A 129 -1.56 -16.54 4.34
CA THR A 129 -1.28 -17.62 3.42
C THR A 129 -2.51 -17.64 2.56
N VAL A 130 -2.43 -17.03 1.37
CA VAL A 130 -3.36 -17.30 0.30
C VAL A 130 -3.20 -18.79 0.19
N SER A 131 -4.18 -19.54 0.69
CA SER A 131 -4.16 -20.97 0.60
C SER A 131 -3.91 -21.24 -0.87
N ASN A 132 -2.76 -21.80 -1.21
CA ASN A 132 -2.56 -22.49 -2.47
C ASN A 132 -3.47 -23.72 -2.40
N LYS A 133 -4.80 -23.49 -2.34
CA LYS A 133 -5.74 -24.41 -2.96
C LYS A 133 -5.16 -24.54 -4.35
N LYS A 134 -4.73 -25.75 -4.71
CA LYS A 134 -4.40 -26.10 -6.09
C LYS A 134 -5.54 -25.53 -6.91
N SER A 135 -5.31 -24.37 -7.52
CA SER A 135 -6.37 -23.72 -8.22
C SER A 135 -6.59 -24.59 -9.43
N SER A 136 -7.77 -25.16 -9.56
CA SER A 136 -8.23 -25.67 -10.84
C SER A 136 -8.56 -24.50 -11.78
N ASP A 137 -8.00 -23.31 -11.57
CA ASP A 137 -8.18 -22.16 -12.44
C ASP A 137 -7.52 -22.49 -13.77
N GLU A 138 -8.34 -22.56 -14.81
CA GLU A 138 -7.94 -22.74 -16.20
C GLU A 138 -6.87 -21.71 -16.66
N LEU A 139 -6.78 -20.59 -15.93
CA LEU A 139 -5.79 -19.51 -16.10
C LEU A 139 -4.34 -19.92 -15.78
N ASP A 140 -4.12 -20.94 -14.95
CA ASP A 140 -2.77 -21.41 -14.61
C ASP A 140 -2.16 -22.30 -15.71
N ASN A 141 -2.99 -22.83 -16.61
CA ASN A 141 -2.57 -23.70 -17.72
C ASN A 141 -2.40 -22.93 -19.05
N LEU A 142 -2.51 -21.60 -19.06
CA LEU A 142 -2.39 -20.79 -20.27
C LEU A 142 -0.97 -20.81 -20.83
N THR A 143 -0.86 -21.07 -22.13
CA THR A 143 0.38 -21.09 -22.90
C THR A 143 0.43 -19.91 -23.88
N ALA A 144 1.64 -19.44 -24.17
CA ALA A 144 1.85 -18.32 -25.10
C ALA A 144 1.25 -18.64 -26.48
N GLY A 145 0.27 -17.85 -26.90
CA GLY A 145 -0.53 -18.11 -28.12
C GLY A 145 -2.00 -18.40 -27.87
N ASP A 146 -2.40 -18.68 -26.62
CA ASP A 146 -3.81 -18.93 -26.29
C ASP A 146 -4.65 -17.66 -26.44
N THR A 147 -5.87 -17.82 -26.95
CA THR A 147 -6.79 -16.69 -27.11
C THR A 147 -7.55 -16.46 -25.81
N VAL A 148 -7.47 -15.25 -25.26
CA VAL A 148 -8.15 -14.86 -24.02
C VAL A 148 -9.04 -13.65 -24.26
N TRP A 149 -10.09 -13.52 -23.47
CA TRP A 149 -11.01 -12.38 -23.55
C TRP A 149 -10.50 -11.23 -22.66
N TYR A 150 -10.25 -10.08 -23.26
CA TYR A 150 -9.92 -8.84 -22.58
C TYR A 150 -11.15 -7.92 -22.48
N LYS A 151 -11.41 -7.42 -21.27
CA LYS A 151 -12.50 -6.48 -21.04
C LYS A 151 -12.06 -5.07 -21.42
N ASN A 152 -12.68 -4.51 -22.45
CA ASN A 152 -12.45 -3.13 -22.85
C ASN A 152 -13.25 -2.19 -21.92
N ASN A 153 -12.53 -1.31 -21.21
CA ASN A 153 -13.12 -0.35 -20.29
C ASN A 153 -13.34 1.04 -20.91
N ASN A 154 -13.07 1.21 -22.21
CA ASN A 154 -13.23 2.49 -22.89
C ASN A 154 -14.70 2.71 -23.31
N LYS A 155 -15.36 3.73 -22.73
CA LYS A 155 -16.81 3.99 -22.91
C LYS A 155 -17.21 4.35 -24.35
N SER A 156 -16.25 4.72 -25.19
CA SER A 156 -16.47 5.11 -26.60
C SER A 156 -16.51 3.93 -27.57
N ILE A 157 -16.13 2.73 -27.14
CA ILE A 157 -16.09 1.53 -28.00
C ILE A 157 -17.21 0.58 -27.58
N SER A 158 -18.08 0.20 -28.53
CA SER A 158 -19.31 -0.56 -28.26
C SER A 158 -19.09 -2.00 -27.79
N LYS A 159 -17.94 -2.62 -28.10
CA LYS A 159 -17.62 -3.99 -27.67
C LYS A 159 -16.89 -3.99 -26.33
N LYS A 160 -17.59 -4.50 -25.31
CA LYS A 160 -17.12 -4.67 -23.92
C LYS A 160 -16.05 -5.76 -23.77
N TRP A 161 -16.00 -6.74 -24.66
CA TRP A 161 -15.05 -7.85 -24.65
C TRP A 161 -14.37 -7.96 -26.02
N ILE A 162 -13.05 -8.08 -26.01
CA ILE A 162 -12.19 -8.18 -27.19
C ILE A 162 -11.33 -9.44 -27.05
N LEU A 163 -11.19 -10.20 -28.13
CA LEU A 163 -10.27 -11.34 -28.18
C LEU A 163 -8.84 -10.82 -28.32
N VAL A 164 -7.96 -11.27 -27.44
CA VAL A 164 -6.54 -10.93 -27.42
C VAL A 164 -5.70 -12.19 -27.27
N THR A 165 -4.45 -12.14 -27.70
CA THR A 165 -3.54 -13.28 -27.61
C THR A 165 -2.75 -13.20 -26.31
N PHE A 166 -2.75 -14.27 -25.53
CA PHE A 166 -1.92 -14.39 -24.34
C PHE A 166 -0.44 -14.51 -24.72
N LEU A 167 0.40 -13.64 -24.15
CA LEU A 167 1.83 -13.65 -24.39
C LEU A 167 2.60 -14.34 -23.26
N LYS A 168 2.42 -13.87 -22.02
CA LYS A 168 3.13 -14.41 -20.85
C LYS A 168 2.49 -14.03 -19.52
N LYS A 169 2.77 -14.83 -18.49
CA LYS A 169 2.42 -14.56 -17.10
C LYS A 169 3.54 -13.74 -16.42
N PHE A 170 3.17 -12.61 -15.79
CA PHE A 170 4.08 -11.76 -15.02
C PHE A 170 3.99 -12.03 -13.50
N SER A 171 2.81 -12.40 -13.00
CA SER A 171 2.58 -12.77 -11.60
C SER A 171 1.41 -13.75 -11.50
N LEU A 172 1.11 -14.27 -10.29
CA LEU A 172 -0.08 -15.10 -10.04
C LEU A 172 -1.35 -14.52 -10.66
N ASN A 173 -1.54 -13.20 -10.60
CA ASN A 173 -2.75 -12.50 -11.06
C ASN A 173 -2.46 -11.46 -12.15
N THR A 174 -1.31 -11.51 -12.83
CA THR A 174 -0.95 -10.51 -13.85
C THR A 174 -0.45 -11.18 -15.11
N PHE A 175 -1.11 -10.87 -16.22
CA PHE A 175 -0.88 -11.48 -17.52
C PHE A 175 -0.63 -10.40 -18.57
N GLN A 176 0.23 -10.69 -19.55
CA GLN A 176 0.47 -9.85 -20.71
C GLN A 176 -0.30 -10.41 -21.90
N VAL A 177 -1.02 -9.53 -22.60
CA VAL A 177 -1.84 -9.86 -23.76
C VAL A 177 -1.54 -8.88 -24.91
N SER A 178 -1.75 -9.32 -26.15
CA SER A 178 -1.57 -8.53 -27.38
C SER A 178 -2.81 -8.55 -28.27
#